data_AF-A0A1H8A5J0-F1
#
_entry.id   AF-A0A1H8A5J0-F1
#
_cell.length_a   1.000
_cell.length_b   1.000
_cell.length_c   1.000
_cell.angle_alpha   90.00
_cell.angle_beta   90.00
_cell.angle_gamma   90.00
#
_symmetry.space_group_name_H-M   'P 1'
#
loop_
_entity.id
_entity.type
_entity.pdbx_description
1 polymer ?
#
loop_
_entity_poly.entity_id
_entity_poly.type
_entity_poly.pdbx_seq_one_letter_code
_entity_poly.pdbx_strand_id
1 'polypeptide(L)'
;MTGPTGSVERPDPLREPIVISRARLHGPVTARSVLQWRRAHTLSSELLQLIGFVPVTDGSATVLVLPAHLPGHEQRLKAATAAATLRAIGHPVRLARQLEDPQAVPQLSQPLLGSALRQQLGQGGDLGRPWGDGHSDDVARTLLELSAPSSGILAVAAETLREAEWWWGAEHPVDHMPATQRLAELAEQLHAVAGEISRLRADLALMDRRRDESGQTPPHRNPSVAATAAAARRPPAPAASGTDTPAPLPHPSPAERGKPLRLSRTRGAVVAATIAAVTAIGIVPASADVPQRGVSGCFAYSWSPGWWTTTVYWHNRCSTRHRIEIVWDGQSYDPTVRLVNGNAKGNAWTTSGGVSGVYDDGRG
;
A
#
# COMPACT_ATOMS: atom_id res chain seq x y z
N MET A 1 41.63 55.64 -8.98
CA MET A 1 40.46 55.05 -8.30
C MET A 1 40.03 53.82 -9.09
N THR A 2 40.56 52.65 -8.73
CA THR A 2 40.21 51.36 -9.31
C THR A 2 39.10 50.76 -8.46
N GLY A 3 37.88 50.71 -9.01
CA GLY A 3 36.73 50.11 -8.33
C GLY A 3 36.89 48.59 -8.17
N PRO A 4 36.28 47.98 -7.15
CA PRO A 4 36.37 46.55 -6.92
C PRO A 4 35.69 45.79 -8.06
N THR A 5 36.45 44.94 -8.74
CA THR A 5 35.94 43.91 -9.66
C THR A 5 35.17 42.88 -8.84
N GLY A 6 33.85 43.04 -8.77
CA GLY A 6 32.97 42.02 -8.22
C GLY A 6 33.05 40.75 -9.08
N SER A 7 33.55 39.67 -8.49
CA SER A 7 33.50 38.34 -9.07
C SER A 7 32.04 37.96 -9.27
N VAL A 8 31.59 37.94 -10.52
CA VAL A 8 30.26 37.42 -10.89
C VAL A 8 30.28 35.92 -10.61
N GLU A 9 29.66 35.52 -9.50
CA GLU A 9 29.44 34.13 -9.15
C GLU A 9 28.68 33.45 -10.29
N ARG A 10 29.34 32.52 -11.00
CA ARG A 10 28.70 31.76 -12.06
C ARG A 10 27.65 30.86 -11.41
N PRO A 11 26.37 30.93 -11.82
CA PRO A 11 25.35 30.03 -11.30
C PRO A 11 25.78 28.59 -11.54
N ASP A 12 25.69 27.77 -10.49
CA ASP A 12 25.98 26.35 -10.55
C ASP A 12 25.10 25.72 -11.65
N PRO A 13 25.70 25.24 -12.77
CA PRO A 13 24.95 24.70 -13.90
C PRO A 13 24.15 23.44 -13.54
N LEU A 14 24.33 22.89 -12.34
CA LEU A 14 23.63 21.70 -11.86
C LEU A 14 22.26 21.99 -11.22
N ARG A 15 21.89 23.25 -10.97
CA ARG A 15 20.62 23.61 -10.32
C ARG A 15 19.68 24.38 -11.26
N GLU A 16 19.43 23.83 -12.44
CA GLU A 16 18.45 24.43 -13.35
C GLU A 16 17.03 24.36 -12.74
N PRO A 17 16.27 25.46 -12.80
CA PRO A 17 14.96 25.53 -12.17
C PRO A 17 13.94 24.67 -12.91
N ILE A 18 13.09 23.99 -12.15
CA ILE A 18 11.86 23.40 -12.69
C ILE A 18 10.95 24.55 -13.15
N VAL A 19 10.49 24.49 -14.39
CA VAL A 19 9.62 25.52 -14.98
C VAL A 19 8.20 25.00 -15.03
N ILE A 20 7.31 25.61 -14.23
CA ILE A 20 5.86 25.34 -14.26
C ILE A 20 5.19 26.49 -15.00
N SER A 21 4.63 26.21 -16.17
CA SER A 21 4.07 27.23 -17.05
C SER A 21 2.84 26.73 -17.80
N ARG A 22 2.09 27.68 -18.38
CA ARG A 22 0.95 27.39 -19.26
C ARG A 22 1.31 27.81 -20.68
N ALA A 23 1.20 26.89 -21.63
CA ALA A 23 1.67 27.12 -23.01
C ALA A 23 0.93 28.28 -23.72
N ARG A 24 -0.36 28.49 -23.40
CA ARG A 24 -1.23 29.57 -23.90
C ARG A 24 -2.24 29.95 -22.81
N LEU A 25 -3.02 31.02 -22.97
CA LEU A 25 -4.02 31.45 -21.96
C LEU A 25 -4.96 30.30 -21.52
N HIS A 26 -5.30 29.40 -22.46
CA HIS A 26 -6.12 28.21 -22.24
C HIS A 26 -5.39 26.89 -22.51
N GLY A 27 -4.06 26.92 -22.61
CA GLY A 27 -3.26 25.72 -22.86
C GLY A 27 -3.10 24.86 -21.60
N PRO A 28 -2.56 23.63 -21.75
CA PRO A 28 -2.23 22.78 -20.60
C PRO A 28 -1.18 23.45 -19.72
N VAL A 29 -1.25 23.16 -18.41
CA VAL A 29 -0.19 23.52 -17.47
C VAL A 29 0.83 22.40 -17.46
N THR A 30 2.08 22.76 -17.75
CA THR A 30 3.19 21.82 -17.89
C THR A 30 4.30 22.16 -16.90
N ALA A 31 4.88 21.15 -16.28
CA ALA A 31 6.13 21.21 -15.55
C ALA A 31 7.25 20.57 -16.39
N ARG A 32 8.32 21.33 -16.62
CA ARG A 32 9.49 20.90 -17.40
C ARG A 32 10.76 21.07 -16.56
N SER A 33 11.65 20.08 -16.62
CA SER A 33 13.04 20.18 -16.16
C SER A 33 13.96 20.12 -17.37
N VAL A 34 15.00 20.96 -17.38
CA VAL A 34 15.97 21.05 -18.50
C VAL A 34 16.82 19.79 -18.60
N LEU A 35 17.17 19.17 -17.46
CA LEU A 35 17.88 17.88 -17.41
C LEU A 35 17.02 16.70 -17.87
N GLN A 36 15.77 16.97 -18.32
CA GLN A 36 14.70 16.00 -18.52
C GLN A 36 14.40 15.28 -17.18
N TRP A 37 13.23 14.67 -17.01
CA TRP A 37 12.91 13.92 -15.77
C TRP A 37 13.70 12.60 -15.65
N ARG A 38 14.98 12.60 -16.05
CA ARG A 38 15.93 11.51 -15.90
C ARG A 38 16.34 11.39 -14.41
N ARG A 39 16.98 10.26 -14.07
CA ARG A 39 17.26 9.71 -12.72
C ARG A 39 17.59 10.68 -11.57
N ALA A 40 18.02 11.91 -11.81
CA ALA A 40 18.31 12.92 -10.78
C ALA A 40 17.05 13.62 -10.20
N HIS A 41 15.88 13.53 -10.84
CA HIS A 41 14.66 14.23 -10.41
C HIS A 41 13.51 13.31 -9.99
N THR A 42 13.80 12.09 -9.52
CA THR A 42 12.78 11.12 -9.10
C THR A 42 11.85 11.71 -8.05
N LEU A 43 12.40 12.32 -6.99
CA LEU A 43 11.62 12.92 -5.91
C LEU A 43 10.72 14.07 -6.40
N SER A 44 11.27 15.01 -7.19
CA SER A 44 10.49 16.14 -7.69
C SER A 44 9.37 15.69 -8.63
N SER A 45 9.63 14.68 -9.46
CA SER A 45 8.63 14.07 -10.34
C SER A 45 7.52 13.38 -9.55
N GLU A 46 7.89 12.64 -8.50
CA GLU A 46 6.94 11.96 -7.61
C GLU A 46 6.04 12.94 -6.87
N LEU A 47 6.61 14.02 -6.33
CA LEU A 47 5.84 15.07 -5.66
C LEU A 47 4.88 15.78 -6.62
N LEU A 48 5.32 16.06 -7.84
CA LEU A 48 4.46 16.65 -8.86
C LEU A 48 3.31 15.69 -9.22
N GLN A 49 3.59 14.40 -9.34
CA GLN A 49 2.57 13.38 -9.60
C GLN A 49 1.56 13.26 -8.45
N LEU A 50 2.01 13.30 -7.19
CA LEU A 50 1.12 13.33 -6.02
C LEU A 50 0.17 14.54 -6.04
N ILE A 51 0.64 15.70 -6.51
CA ILE A 51 -0.17 16.92 -6.61
C ILE A 51 -1.16 16.86 -7.79
N GLY A 52 -0.97 15.90 -8.71
CA GLY A 52 -1.87 15.58 -9.81
C GLY A 52 -1.31 15.86 -11.20
N PHE A 53 0.00 16.08 -11.35
CA PHE A 53 0.62 16.11 -12.67
C PHE A 53 0.74 14.70 -13.23
N VAL A 54 0.58 14.53 -14.54
CA VAL A 54 0.68 13.24 -15.24
C VAL A 54 1.82 13.30 -16.24
N PRO A 55 2.71 12.28 -16.31
CA PRO A 55 3.76 12.23 -17.31
C PRO A 55 3.16 12.04 -18.71
N VAL A 56 3.55 12.90 -19.64
CA VAL A 56 3.20 12.84 -21.06
C VAL A 56 4.49 12.91 -21.87
N THR A 57 4.62 12.02 -22.85
CA THR A 57 5.76 12.02 -23.76
C THR A 57 5.53 13.07 -24.85
N ASP A 58 6.39 14.09 -24.91
CA ASP A 58 6.40 15.14 -25.93
C ASP A 58 7.68 15.00 -26.76
N GLY A 59 7.58 14.24 -27.86
CA GLY A 59 8.73 13.83 -28.66
C GLY A 59 9.66 12.88 -27.88
N SER A 60 10.91 13.29 -27.66
CA SER A 60 11.91 12.52 -26.89
C SER A 60 11.97 12.90 -25.41
N ALA A 61 11.17 13.87 -24.97
CA ALA A 61 11.18 14.38 -23.61
C ALA A 61 9.91 13.99 -22.86
N THR A 62 10.04 13.55 -21.62
CA THR A 62 8.91 13.47 -20.69
C THR A 62 8.59 14.88 -20.20
N VAL A 63 7.31 15.25 -20.21
CA VAL A 63 6.78 16.49 -19.64
C VAL A 63 5.68 16.12 -18.65
N LEU A 64 5.66 16.74 -17.49
CA LEU A 64 4.59 16.53 -16.52
C LEU A 64 3.47 17.54 -16.80
N VAL A 65 2.22 17.09 -16.92
CA VAL A 65 1.10 17.91 -17.37
C VAL A 65 -0.08 17.77 -16.43
N LEU A 66 -0.71 18.88 -16.02
CA LEU A 66 -2.00 18.80 -15.30
C LEU A 66 -3.12 18.43 -16.28
N PRO A 67 -4.04 17.51 -15.92
CA PRO A 67 -5.11 17.08 -16.81
C PRO A 67 -5.97 18.26 -17.31
N ALA A 68 -6.26 18.26 -18.61
CA ALA A 68 -6.97 19.37 -19.27
C ALA A 68 -8.44 19.51 -18.81
N HIS A 69 -9.04 18.45 -18.28
CA HIS A 69 -10.42 18.46 -17.77
C HIS A 69 -10.54 19.19 -16.42
N LEU A 70 -9.43 19.45 -15.72
CA LEU A 70 -9.46 20.21 -14.48
C LEU A 70 -9.86 21.66 -14.77
N PRO A 71 -10.80 22.26 -14.00
CA PRO A 71 -11.14 23.67 -14.12
C PRO A 71 -9.89 24.57 -14.00
N GLY A 72 -9.88 25.71 -14.69
CA GLY A 72 -8.71 26.60 -14.72
C GLY A 72 -8.25 27.09 -13.34
N HIS A 73 -9.18 27.30 -12.41
CA HIS A 73 -8.86 27.67 -11.03
C HIS A 73 -8.20 26.52 -10.26
N GLU A 74 -8.63 25.27 -10.48
CA GLU A 74 -8.04 24.09 -9.85
C GLU A 74 -6.64 23.82 -10.40
N GLN A 75 -6.45 23.97 -11.71
CA GLN A 75 -5.13 23.87 -12.33
C GLN A 75 -4.17 24.92 -11.76
N ARG A 76 -4.64 26.17 -11.54
CA ARG A 76 -3.85 27.23 -10.90
C ARG A 76 -3.46 26.84 -9.47
N LEU A 77 -4.42 26.41 -8.66
CA LEU A 77 -4.17 26.01 -7.27
C LEU A 77 -3.14 24.87 -7.20
N LYS A 78 -3.30 23.80 -8.00
CA LYS A 78 -2.35 22.67 -8.05
C LYS A 78 -0.96 23.10 -8.51
N ALA A 79 -0.86 23.96 -9.51
CA ALA A 79 0.42 24.48 -10.00
C ALA A 79 1.14 25.34 -8.94
N ALA A 80 0.39 26.22 -8.26
CA ALA A 80 0.91 27.04 -7.18
C ALA A 80 1.35 26.19 -5.98
N THR A 81 0.54 25.19 -5.59
CA THR A 81 0.88 24.21 -4.54
C THR A 81 2.14 23.43 -4.90
N ALA A 82 2.27 22.95 -6.13
CA ALA A 82 3.48 22.29 -6.61
C ALA A 82 4.72 23.17 -6.50
N ALA A 83 4.62 24.43 -6.94
CA ALA A 83 5.73 25.37 -6.82
C ALA A 83 6.09 25.66 -5.36
N ALA A 84 5.09 25.83 -4.48
CA ALA A 84 5.29 26.04 -3.05
C ALA A 84 5.97 24.83 -2.39
N THR A 85 5.48 23.61 -2.66
CA THR A 85 6.05 22.36 -2.14
C THR A 85 7.51 22.19 -2.59
N LEU A 86 7.80 22.33 -3.88
CA LEU A 86 9.15 22.20 -4.42
C LEU A 86 10.11 23.25 -3.86
N ARG A 87 9.68 24.50 -3.71
CA ARG A 87 10.50 25.55 -3.06
C ARG A 87 10.76 25.23 -1.60
N ALA A 88 9.77 24.70 -0.88
CA ALA A 88 9.90 24.36 0.53
C ALA A 88 10.91 23.22 0.78
N ILE A 89 11.15 22.35 -0.20
CA ILE A 89 12.19 21.32 -0.16
C ILE A 89 13.51 21.75 -0.86
N GLY A 90 13.69 23.06 -1.09
CA GLY A 90 14.95 23.60 -1.62
C GLY A 90 15.15 23.49 -3.13
N HIS A 91 14.15 23.02 -3.89
CA HIS A 91 14.28 22.98 -5.35
C HIS A 91 13.98 24.36 -5.98
N PRO A 92 14.83 24.84 -6.90
CA PRO A 92 14.56 26.07 -7.62
C PRO A 92 13.37 25.88 -8.58
N VAL A 93 12.33 26.71 -8.45
CA VAL A 93 11.13 26.64 -9.30
C VAL A 93 10.74 28.00 -9.85
N ARG A 94 10.61 28.07 -11.18
CA ARG A 94 10.03 29.20 -11.91
C ARG A 94 8.57 28.89 -12.21
N LEU A 95 7.67 29.66 -11.60
CA LEU A 95 6.23 29.58 -11.83
C LEU A 95 5.80 30.74 -12.72
N ALA A 96 4.99 30.48 -13.75
CA ALA A 96 4.42 31.54 -14.57
C ALA A 96 3.43 32.41 -13.77
N ARG A 97 3.47 33.74 -13.93
CA ARG A 97 2.68 34.69 -13.12
C ARG A 97 1.18 34.39 -13.08
N GLN A 98 0.59 33.96 -14.19
CA GLN A 98 -0.83 33.59 -14.26
C GLN A 98 -1.20 32.34 -13.46
N LEU A 99 -0.21 31.58 -12.99
CA LEU A 99 -0.38 30.40 -12.14
C LEU A 99 -0.07 30.69 -10.67
N GLU A 100 0.34 31.91 -10.32
CA GLU A 100 0.57 32.28 -8.92
C GLU A 100 -0.75 32.29 -8.14
N ASP A 101 -0.71 31.71 -6.95
CA ASP A 101 -1.83 31.75 -6.01
C ASP A 101 -1.28 32.01 -4.59
N PRO A 102 -1.58 33.16 -3.97
CA PRO A 102 -1.09 33.50 -2.63
C PRO A 102 -1.57 32.56 -1.53
N GLN A 103 -2.66 31.82 -1.78
CA GLN A 103 -3.24 30.88 -0.81
C GLN A 103 -2.67 29.47 -0.93
N ALA A 104 -1.75 29.23 -1.86
CA ALA A 104 -1.14 27.92 -2.03
C ALA A 104 -0.26 27.56 -0.83
N VAL A 105 -0.68 26.55 -0.08
CA VAL A 105 0.08 26.01 1.05
C VAL A 105 0.91 24.83 0.55
N PRO A 106 2.23 24.75 0.87
CA PRO A 106 3.05 23.60 0.51
C PRO A 106 2.46 22.32 1.12
N GLN A 107 2.27 21.30 0.29
CA GLN A 107 1.77 20.00 0.72
C GLN A 107 2.93 19.10 1.16
N LEU A 108 3.52 19.44 2.31
CA LEU A 108 4.54 18.62 2.98
C LEU A 108 3.94 17.69 4.06
N SER A 109 2.70 17.95 4.46
CA SER A 109 2.08 17.37 5.66
C SER A 109 1.41 16.01 5.46
N GLN A 110 1.41 15.47 4.24
CA GLN A 110 1.01 14.08 4.05
C GLN A 110 2.27 13.23 4.10
N PRO A 111 2.49 12.42 5.16
CA PRO A 111 3.49 11.39 5.10
C PRO A 111 3.11 10.49 3.92
N LEU A 112 3.87 10.59 2.82
CA LEU A 112 3.78 9.77 1.61
C LEU A 112 3.66 8.27 1.94
N LEU A 113 4.22 7.90 3.09
CA LEU A 113 4.22 6.58 3.66
C LEU A 113 2.94 6.20 4.43
N GLY A 114 2.36 7.15 5.16
CA GLY A 114 1.32 6.91 6.15
C GLY A 114 -0.09 6.79 5.59
N SER A 115 -0.35 7.29 4.38
CA SER A 115 -1.62 7.11 3.66
C SER A 115 -1.67 5.74 2.98
N ALA A 116 -0.59 5.31 2.32
CA ALA A 116 -0.46 3.97 1.76
C ALA A 116 -0.58 2.89 2.85
N LEU A 117 0.11 3.08 3.99
CA LEU A 117 0.02 2.15 5.12
C LEU A 117 -1.38 2.09 5.74
N ARG A 118 -2.06 3.24 5.88
CA ARG A 118 -3.43 3.29 6.42
C ARG A 118 -4.46 2.74 5.44
N GLN A 119 -4.27 2.89 4.14
CA GLN A 119 -5.12 2.26 3.13
C GLN A 119 -4.97 0.73 3.18
N GLN A 120 -3.76 0.23 3.41
CA GLN A 120 -3.48 -1.19 3.56
C GLN A 120 -4.01 -1.76 4.89
N LEU A 121 -3.91 -1.02 6.00
CA LEU A 121 -4.42 -1.43 7.32
C LEU A 121 -5.94 -1.18 7.49
N GLY A 122 -6.49 -0.18 6.81
CA GLY A 122 -7.89 0.26 6.92
C GLY A 122 -8.88 -0.60 6.13
N GLN A 123 -8.42 -1.44 5.19
CA GLN A 123 -9.26 -2.47 4.57
C GLN A 123 -9.59 -3.65 5.52
N GLY A 124 -8.97 -3.72 6.70
CA GLY A 124 -9.30 -4.67 7.78
C GLY A 124 -10.47 -4.25 8.68
N GLY A 125 -11.35 -3.36 8.21
CA GLY A 125 -12.47 -2.78 8.95
C GLY A 125 -13.64 -3.73 9.23
N ASP A 126 -13.38 -4.89 9.84
CA ASP A 126 -14.37 -5.66 10.60
C ASP A 126 -13.67 -6.37 11.76
N LEU A 127 -13.15 -5.59 12.71
CA LEU A 127 -12.45 -6.05 13.94
C LEU A 127 -13.34 -6.89 14.88
N GLY A 128 -14.60 -7.14 14.51
CA GLY A 128 -15.54 -7.98 15.25
C GLY A 128 -15.63 -9.43 14.79
N ARG A 129 -15.03 -9.81 13.65
CA ARG A 129 -15.03 -11.21 13.20
C ARG A 129 -13.77 -11.95 13.67
N PRO A 130 -13.89 -13.22 14.11
CA PRO A 130 -12.73 -14.04 14.41
C PRO A 130 -11.86 -14.16 13.15
N TRP A 131 -10.62 -13.69 13.29
CA TRP A 131 -9.55 -13.65 12.30
C TRP A 131 -9.48 -14.97 11.52
N GLY A 132 -9.72 -14.92 10.21
CA GLY A 132 -9.55 -16.08 9.33
C GLY A 132 -8.07 -16.31 9.00
N ASP A 133 -7.71 -17.57 8.72
CA ASP A 133 -6.32 -18.04 8.55
C ASP A 133 -5.50 -17.27 7.49
N GLY A 134 -6.15 -16.58 6.53
CA GLY A 134 -5.47 -15.81 5.49
C GLY A 134 -4.98 -14.40 5.88
N HIS A 135 -5.41 -13.84 7.03
CA HIS A 135 -4.99 -12.48 7.43
C HIS A 135 -3.63 -12.45 8.14
N SER A 136 -3.19 -13.56 8.72
CA SER A 136 -1.90 -13.64 9.41
C SER A 136 -0.72 -13.43 8.45
N ASP A 137 -0.81 -13.99 7.25
CA ASP A 137 0.24 -13.89 6.23
C ASP A 137 0.37 -12.47 5.65
N ASP A 138 -0.75 -11.77 5.46
CA ASP A 138 -0.74 -10.39 4.97
C ASP A 138 -0.20 -9.39 6.00
N VAL A 139 -0.54 -9.59 7.28
CA VAL A 139 0.04 -8.81 8.38
C VAL A 139 1.52 -9.11 8.50
N ALA A 140 1.92 -10.39 8.46
CA ALA A 140 3.32 -10.79 8.51
C ALA A 140 4.13 -10.19 7.36
N ARG A 141 3.59 -10.19 6.14
CA ARG A 141 4.19 -9.57 4.94
C ARG A 141 4.33 -8.06 5.07
N THR A 142 3.27 -7.37 5.53
CA THR A 142 3.30 -5.91 5.73
C THR A 142 4.32 -5.52 6.80
N LEU A 143 4.38 -6.27 7.90
CA LEU A 143 5.42 -6.08 8.93
C LEU A 143 6.82 -6.39 8.39
N LEU A 144 6.94 -7.31 7.43
CA LEU A 144 8.20 -7.63 6.76
C LEU A 144 8.70 -6.50 5.89
N GLU A 145 7.81 -5.88 5.11
CA GLU A 145 8.11 -4.71 4.28
C GLU A 145 8.43 -3.47 5.12
N LEU A 146 7.75 -3.28 6.25
CA LEU A 146 8.00 -2.16 7.15
C LEU A 146 9.33 -2.27 7.90
N SER A 147 9.68 -3.47 8.38
CA SER A 147 10.72 -3.67 9.39
C SER A 147 11.93 -4.47 8.91
N ALA A 148 12.06 -4.76 7.60
CA ALA A 148 13.22 -5.50 7.12
C ALA A 148 14.55 -4.81 7.54
N PRO A 149 15.56 -5.56 8.03
CA PRO A 149 16.74 -4.99 8.71
C PRO A 149 17.62 -4.03 7.89
N SER A 150 17.44 -3.96 6.57
CA SER A 150 18.21 -3.09 5.67
C SER A 150 17.41 -2.51 4.51
N SER A 151 16.28 -3.13 4.17
CA SER A 151 15.38 -2.70 3.09
C SER A 151 13.99 -2.34 3.59
N GLY A 152 13.77 -2.42 4.90
CA GLY A 152 12.50 -2.07 5.51
C GLY A 152 12.26 -0.59 5.39
N ILE A 153 11.02 -0.21 5.12
CA ILE A 153 10.63 1.19 4.94
C ILE A 153 11.12 2.07 6.13
N LEU A 154 11.04 1.55 7.36
CA LEU A 154 11.52 2.28 8.55
C LEU A 154 13.04 2.44 8.59
N ALA A 155 13.79 1.42 8.14
CA ALA A 155 15.25 1.49 8.06
C ALA A 155 15.69 2.49 7.00
N VAL A 156 15.05 2.48 5.82
CA VAL A 156 15.31 3.43 4.72
C VAL A 156 14.97 4.86 5.15
N ALA A 157 13.82 5.06 5.83
CA ALA A 157 13.42 6.37 6.33
C ALA A 157 14.41 6.91 7.36
N ALA A 158 14.88 6.07 8.28
CA ALA A 158 15.87 6.48 9.28
C ALA A 158 17.23 6.83 8.64
N GLU A 159 17.68 6.07 7.65
CA GLU A 159 18.93 6.37 6.95
C GLU A 159 18.83 7.67 6.14
N THR A 160 17.68 7.90 5.49
CA THR A 160 17.40 9.16 4.78
C THR A 160 17.45 10.36 5.72
N LEU A 161 16.96 10.23 6.96
CA LEU A 161 17.03 11.29 7.96
C LEU A 161 18.46 11.54 8.44
N ARG A 162 19.30 10.51 8.57
CA ARG A 162 20.74 10.67 8.89
C ARG A 162 21.50 11.33 7.74
N GLU A 163 21.23 10.95 6.50
CA GLU A 163 21.79 11.64 5.34
C GLU A 163 21.36 13.11 5.30
N ALA A 164 20.07 13.40 5.56
CA ALA A 164 19.56 14.76 5.62
C ALA A 164 20.22 15.57 6.74
N GLU A 165 20.45 14.99 7.91
CA GLU A 165 21.22 15.61 9.00
C GLU A 165 22.62 15.99 8.52
N TRP A 166 23.32 15.07 7.85
CA TRP A 166 24.68 15.31 7.34
C TRP A 166 24.71 16.46 6.33
N TRP A 167 23.79 16.45 5.36
CA TRP A 167 23.67 17.52 4.36
C TRP A 167 23.38 18.88 4.99
N TRP A 168 22.44 18.94 5.94
CA TRP A 168 22.10 20.20 6.63
C TRP A 168 23.23 20.70 7.51
N GLY A 169 23.95 19.80 8.19
CA GLY A 169 25.09 20.13 9.03
C GLY A 169 26.31 20.63 8.24
N ALA A 170 26.52 20.11 7.03
CA ALA A 170 27.65 20.50 6.18
C ALA A 170 27.47 21.89 5.52
N GLU A 171 26.24 22.27 5.16
CA GLU A 171 25.98 23.51 4.41
C GLU A 171 25.84 24.74 5.34
N HIS A 172 25.44 24.58 6.61
CA HIS A 172 25.13 25.69 7.53
C HIS A 172 25.49 25.41 9.01
N PRO A 173 26.77 25.49 9.40
CA PRO A 173 27.26 24.92 10.67
C PRO A 173 26.84 25.64 11.96
N VAL A 174 26.33 26.89 11.92
CA VAL A 174 26.19 27.71 13.15
C VAL A 174 24.74 27.96 13.59
N ASP A 175 23.75 27.95 12.68
CA ASP A 175 22.38 28.40 12.99
C ASP A 175 21.30 27.29 13.03
N HIS A 176 21.66 26.03 12.73
CA HIS A 176 20.68 24.94 12.58
C HIS A 176 20.87 23.74 13.52
N MET A 177 21.74 23.87 14.53
CA MET A 177 21.95 22.87 15.58
C MET A 177 20.65 22.23 16.14
N PRO A 178 19.57 22.99 16.42
CA PRO A 178 18.33 22.40 16.94
C PRO A 178 17.59 21.52 15.92
N ALA A 179 17.71 21.84 14.62
CA ALA A 179 17.04 21.12 13.54
C ALA A 179 17.77 19.82 13.20
N THR A 180 19.10 19.86 13.10
CA THR A 180 19.93 18.67 12.88
C THR A 180 19.80 17.68 14.03
N GLN A 181 19.82 18.17 15.28
CA GLN A 181 19.60 17.34 16.47
C GLN A 181 18.22 16.66 16.46
N ARG A 182 17.18 17.36 16.00
CA ARG A 182 15.82 16.79 15.88
C ARG A 182 15.70 15.74 14.79
N LEU A 183 16.43 15.89 13.67
CA LEU A 183 16.47 14.88 12.60
C LEU A 183 17.19 13.62 13.08
N ALA A 184 18.32 13.77 13.77
CA ALA A 184 19.04 12.66 14.41
C ALA A 184 18.14 11.91 15.39
N GLU A 185 17.43 12.64 16.25
CA GLU A 185 16.50 12.06 17.23
C GLU A 185 15.38 11.26 16.55
N LEU A 186 14.79 11.80 15.48
CA LEU A 186 13.75 11.09 14.71
C LEU A 186 14.30 9.84 13.99
N ALA A 187 15.52 9.90 13.45
CA ALA A 187 16.17 8.75 12.84
C ALA A 187 16.38 7.61 13.86
N GLU A 188 16.86 7.95 15.05
CA GLU A 188 17.04 7.01 16.16
C GLU A 188 15.70 6.43 16.64
N GLN A 189 14.65 7.26 16.76
CA GLN A 189 13.31 6.78 17.09
C GLN A 189 12.78 5.78 16.05
N LEU A 190 12.97 6.04 14.75
CA LEU A 190 12.55 5.12 13.69
C LEU A 190 13.35 3.80 13.71
N HIS A 191 14.67 3.87 13.95
CA HIS A 191 15.49 2.68 14.14
C HIS A 191 15.04 1.86 15.36
N ALA A 192 14.73 2.51 16.48
CA ALA A 192 14.22 1.85 17.67
C ALA A 192 12.91 1.11 17.41
N VAL A 193 11.95 1.76 16.72
CA VAL A 193 10.66 1.17 16.33
C VAL A 193 10.87 -0.02 15.38
N ALA A 194 11.73 0.12 14.37
CA ALA A 194 12.07 -0.97 13.46
C ALA A 194 12.68 -2.18 14.19
N GLY A 195 13.54 -1.91 15.19
CA GLY A 195 14.13 -2.92 16.05
C GLY A 195 13.09 -3.63 16.93
N GLU A 196 12.13 -2.90 17.50
CA GLU A 196 11.05 -3.47 18.30
C GLU A 196 10.13 -4.38 17.47
N ILE A 197 9.71 -3.93 16.29
CA ILE A 197 8.91 -4.76 15.37
C ILE A 197 9.68 -6.04 14.99
N SER A 198 10.98 -5.94 14.74
CA SER A 198 11.83 -7.08 14.41
C SER A 198 11.94 -8.09 15.57
N ARG A 199 12.03 -7.61 16.82
CA ARG A 199 12.01 -8.46 18.02
C ARG A 199 10.67 -9.18 18.17
N LEU A 200 9.55 -8.45 18.05
CA LEU A 200 8.21 -9.03 18.14
C LEU A 200 8.01 -10.14 17.08
N ARG A 201 8.55 -9.95 15.87
CA ARG A 201 8.52 -10.97 14.81
C ARG A 201 9.35 -12.20 15.16
N ALA A 202 10.53 -12.03 15.74
CA ALA A 202 11.35 -13.13 16.21
C ALA A 202 10.65 -13.93 17.33
N ASP A 203 9.97 -13.22 18.25
CA ASP A 203 9.19 -13.84 19.32
C ASP A 203 7.99 -14.62 18.78
N LEU A 204 7.27 -14.06 17.80
CA LEU A 204 6.18 -14.77 17.11
C LEU A 204 6.67 -16.05 16.42
N ALA A 205 7.78 -15.97 15.68
CA ALA A 205 8.36 -17.14 15.03
C ALA A 205 8.80 -18.22 16.04
N LEU A 206 9.29 -17.82 17.23
CA LEU A 206 9.63 -18.75 18.30
C LEU A 206 8.38 -19.41 18.90
N MET A 207 7.29 -18.65 19.07
CA MET A 207 6.01 -19.20 19.54
C MET A 207 5.43 -20.22 18.56
N ASP A 208 5.48 -19.95 17.26
CA ASP A 208 5.02 -20.89 16.23
C ASP A 208 5.85 -22.18 16.23
N ARG A 209 7.19 -22.08 16.29
CA ARG A 209 8.06 -23.27 16.40
C ARG A 209 7.73 -24.11 17.65
N ARG A 210 7.51 -23.47 18.81
CA ARG A 210 7.13 -24.18 20.05
C ARG A 210 5.77 -24.85 19.92
N ARG A 211 4.84 -24.25 19.18
CA ARG A 211 3.52 -24.83 18.91
C ARG A 211 3.65 -26.12 18.11
N ASP A 212 4.47 -26.11 17.05
CA ASP A 212 4.74 -27.29 16.21
C ASP A 212 5.42 -28.41 17.02
N GLU A 213 6.42 -28.07 17.83
CA GLU A 213 7.14 -29.03 18.68
C GLU A 213 6.26 -29.66 19.76
N SER A 214 5.29 -28.90 20.30
CA SER A 214 4.41 -29.38 21.35
C SER A 214 3.39 -30.42 20.86
N GLY A 215 3.30 -30.69 19.56
CA GLY A 215 2.32 -31.61 18.99
C GLY A 215 0.86 -31.20 19.25
N GLN A 216 0.63 -29.96 19.68
CA GLN A 216 -0.71 -29.38 19.83
C GLN A 216 -1.28 -29.10 18.44
N THR A 217 -1.67 -30.19 17.78
CA THR A 217 -2.58 -30.17 16.65
C THR A 217 -3.77 -29.33 17.12
N PRO A 218 -4.08 -28.19 16.46
CA PRO A 218 -5.24 -27.39 16.84
C PRO A 218 -6.43 -28.35 16.94
N PRO A 219 -7.20 -28.32 18.04
CA PRO A 219 -8.25 -29.31 18.28
C PRO A 219 -9.11 -29.38 17.03
N HIS A 220 -9.08 -30.53 16.35
CA HIS A 220 -9.86 -30.77 15.15
C HIS A 220 -11.28 -30.30 15.45
N ARG A 221 -11.69 -29.22 14.78
CA ARG A 221 -13.02 -28.65 14.97
C ARG A 221 -14.00 -29.77 14.67
N ASN A 222 -14.65 -30.29 15.72
CA ASN A 222 -15.53 -31.45 15.64
C ASN A 222 -16.45 -31.30 14.42
N PRO A 223 -16.37 -32.18 13.40
CA PRO A 223 -17.28 -32.12 12.25
C PRO A 223 -18.74 -32.37 12.64
N SER A 224 -19.00 -32.73 13.91
CA SER A 224 -20.30 -33.07 14.46
C SER A 224 -21.33 -31.92 14.49
N VAL A 225 -20.98 -30.67 14.21
CA VAL A 225 -21.97 -29.56 14.16
C VAL A 225 -22.44 -29.26 12.72
N ALA A 226 -21.75 -29.76 11.69
CA ALA A 226 -22.21 -29.63 10.31
C ALA A 226 -23.27 -30.66 9.92
N ALA A 227 -23.37 -31.78 10.65
CA ALA A 227 -24.36 -32.83 10.38
C ALA A 227 -25.79 -32.47 10.85
N THR A 228 -25.94 -31.56 11.82
CA THR A 228 -27.27 -31.21 12.37
C THR A 228 -28.05 -30.20 11.54
N ALA A 229 -27.41 -29.52 10.57
CA ALA A 229 -28.09 -28.58 9.68
C ALA A 229 -28.63 -29.22 8.38
N ALA A 230 -28.24 -30.46 8.06
CA ALA A 230 -28.70 -31.17 6.85
C ALA A 230 -29.90 -32.11 7.10
N ALA A 231 -30.28 -32.37 8.35
CA ALA A 231 -31.38 -33.28 8.69
C ALA A 231 -32.79 -32.65 8.66
N ALA A 232 -32.93 -31.34 8.42
CA ALA A 232 -34.22 -30.64 8.49
C ALA A 232 -34.92 -30.44 7.12
N ARG A 233 -34.45 -31.06 6.04
CA ARG A 233 -35.14 -31.03 4.73
C ARG A 233 -35.27 -32.44 4.15
N ARG A 234 -36.20 -33.24 4.70
CA ARG A 234 -36.67 -34.46 4.05
C ARG A 234 -38.20 -34.38 3.91
N PRO A 235 -38.76 -34.50 2.70
CA PRO A 235 -40.22 -34.58 2.52
C PRO A 235 -40.74 -35.95 2.97
N PRO A 236 -42.02 -36.04 3.39
CA PRO A 236 -42.61 -37.29 3.88
C PRO A 236 -42.94 -38.25 2.73
N ALA A 237 -42.66 -39.55 2.92
CA ALA A 237 -43.19 -40.65 2.11
C ALA A 237 -43.53 -41.83 3.04
N PRO A 238 -44.51 -42.68 2.65
CA PRO A 238 -45.35 -43.41 3.61
C PRO A 238 -44.83 -44.81 3.98
N ALA A 239 -45.51 -45.34 5.00
CA ALA A 239 -45.27 -46.54 5.77
C ALA A 239 -45.12 -47.86 4.97
N ALA A 240 -44.27 -48.75 5.49
CA ALA A 240 -44.52 -50.18 5.48
C ALA A 240 -43.79 -50.86 6.65
N SER A 241 -44.54 -51.73 7.31
CA SER A 241 -44.26 -52.48 8.51
C SER A 241 -43.17 -53.55 8.34
N GLY A 242 -42.52 -53.93 9.44
CA GLY A 242 -41.67 -55.12 9.51
C GLY A 242 -41.11 -55.33 10.92
N THR A 243 -41.82 -56.15 11.68
CA THR A 243 -41.46 -56.73 12.99
C THR A 243 -40.25 -57.65 12.91
N ASP A 244 -39.37 -57.64 13.92
CA ASP A 244 -39.08 -58.81 14.77
C ASP A 244 -38.11 -58.50 15.93
N THR A 245 -38.36 -59.21 17.03
CA THR A 245 -37.83 -59.18 18.42
C THR A 245 -37.10 -60.55 18.65
N PRO A 246 -36.47 -60.99 19.78
CA PRO A 246 -35.90 -60.37 21.02
C PRO A 246 -34.48 -60.89 21.50
N ALA A 247 -33.93 -60.20 22.53
CA ALA A 247 -33.25 -60.70 23.77
C ALA A 247 -31.78 -61.26 23.76
N PRO A 248 -31.11 -61.50 24.93
CA PRO A 248 -30.79 -60.60 26.07
C PRO A 248 -29.37 -60.75 26.73
N LEU A 249 -28.88 -59.71 27.46
CA LEU A 249 -28.01 -59.60 28.71
C LEU A 249 -26.69 -60.44 28.89
N PRO A 250 -25.77 -60.21 29.90
CA PRO A 250 -25.61 -59.18 30.96
C PRO A 250 -24.17 -58.57 31.19
N HIS A 251 -24.09 -57.47 31.99
CA HIS A 251 -23.11 -56.92 33.00
C HIS A 251 -21.62 -57.38 33.14
N PRO A 252 -20.71 -56.77 33.99
CA PRO A 252 -20.56 -55.42 34.60
C PRO A 252 -19.09 -54.80 34.59
N SER A 253 -18.94 -53.48 34.90
CA SER A 253 -17.88 -52.71 35.65
C SER A 253 -16.35 -53.00 35.53
N PRO A 254 -15.38 -52.20 36.08
CA PRO A 254 -15.43 -50.88 36.76
C PRO A 254 -14.36 -49.84 36.31
N ALA A 255 -14.52 -48.62 36.83
CA ALA A 255 -13.50 -47.64 37.27
C ALA A 255 -12.14 -47.50 36.55
N GLU A 256 -11.87 -46.30 36.02
CA GLU A 256 -10.57 -45.66 36.23
C GLU A 256 -10.66 -44.14 36.43
N ARG A 257 -9.74 -43.70 37.29
CA ARG A 257 -9.74 -42.50 38.10
C ARG A 257 -8.69 -41.57 37.48
N GLY A 258 -9.12 -40.61 36.66
CA GLY A 258 -8.23 -39.64 36.01
C GLY A 258 -8.24 -38.28 36.71
N LYS A 259 -7.06 -37.85 37.19
CA LYS A 259 -6.77 -36.65 37.99
C LYS A 259 -7.26 -35.34 37.34
N PRO A 260 -7.73 -34.34 38.11
CA PRO A 260 -7.92 -32.99 37.59
C PRO A 260 -6.56 -32.36 37.32
N LEU A 261 -6.21 -32.18 36.04
CA LEU A 261 -5.12 -31.30 35.65
C LEU A 261 -5.50 -29.88 36.07
N ARG A 262 -4.74 -29.35 37.03
CA ARG A 262 -4.77 -27.95 37.42
C ARG A 262 -4.45 -27.12 36.18
N LEU A 263 -5.48 -26.48 35.61
CA LEU A 263 -5.30 -25.38 34.68
C LEU A 263 -4.61 -24.24 35.47
N SER A 264 -3.30 -24.14 35.34
CA SER A 264 -2.56 -22.92 35.60
C SER A 264 -3.16 -21.83 34.71
N ARG A 265 -3.97 -20.96 35.31
CA ARG A 265 -4.33 -19.65 34.76
C ARG A 265 -3.05 -18.83 34.62
N THR A 266 -2.32 -19.02 33.54
CA THR A 266 -1.30 -18.07 33.12
C THR A 266 -2.05 -16.92 32.47
N ARG A 267 -2.29 -15.87 33.27
CA ARG A 267 -2.76 -14.57 32.78
C ARG A 267 -1.69 -14.04 31.83
N GLY A 268 -1.90 -14.20 30.52
CA GLY A 268 -1.19 -13.41 29.52
C GLY A 268 -1.60 -11.96 29.71
N ALA A 269 -0.69 -11.16 30.26
CA ALA A 269 -0.83 -9.72 30.29
C ALA A 269 -0.77 -9.23 28.84
N VAL A 270 -1.93 -8.81 28.31
CA VAL A 270 -1.99 -8.06 27.06
C VAL A 270 -1.41 -6.68 27.38
N VAL A 271 -0.17 -6.44 26.94
CA VAL A 271 0.42 -5.10 26.94
C VAL A 271 -0.30 -4.32 25.85
N ALA A 272 -1.32 -3.56 26.26
CA ALA A 272 -1.92 -2.53 25.44
C ALA A 272 -0.90 -1.39 25.31
N ALA A 273 -0.05 -1.47 24.27
CA ALA A 273 0.79 -0.35 23.88
C ALA A 273 -0.11 0.74 23.27
N THR A 274 -0.35 1.77 24.07
CA THR A 274 -1.00 3.02 23.70
C THR A 274 -0.26 3.71 22.56
N ILE A 275 -0.73 3.53 21.33
CA ILE A 275 -0.48 4.47 20.23
C ILE A 275 -1.49 5.62 20.40
N ALA A 276 -1.17 6.54 21.31
CA ALA A 276 -1.96 7.73 21.57
C ALA A 276 -1.07 8.97 21.38
N ALA A 277 -0.72 9.30 20.13
CA ALA A 277 -0.13 10.59 19.77
C ALA A 277 -0.17 10.89 18.26
N VAL A 278 -1.26 10.62 17.54
CA VAL A 278 -1.51 11.22 16.21
C VAL A 278 -3.00 11.51 16.04
N THR A 279 -3.56 12.35 16.91
CA THR A 279 -4.95 12.80 16.80
C THR A 279 -5.01 14.32 16.76
N ALA A 280 -4.87 14.89 15.56
CA ALA A 280 -5.49 16.16 15.14
C ALA A 280 -5.03 16.58 13.73
N ILE A 281 -5.18 15.70 12.73
CA ILE A 281 -5.17 16.15 11.33
C ILE A 281 -6.55 15.82 10.78
N GLY A 282 -7.31 16.87 10.45
CA GLY A 282 -8.65 16.77 9.88
C GLY A 282 -8.65 15.77 8.72
N ILE A 283 -9.37 14.67 8.92
CA ILE A 283 -9.46 13.59 7.95
C ILE A 283 -10.48 14.02 6.91
N VAL A 284 -10.01 14.52 5.76
CA VAL A 284 -10.84 14.49 4.56
C VAL A 284 -10.86 13.02 4.12
N PRO A 285 -12.02 12.35 4.03
CA PRO A 285 -12.06 10.97 3.56
C PRO A 285 -11.50 10.95 2.13
N ALA A 286 -10.37 10.27 1.94
CA ALA A 286 -9.92 9.92 0.61
C ALA A 286 -11.05 9.11 -0.03
N SER A 287 -11.54 9.56 -1.18
CA SER A 287 -12.50 8.83 -1.99
C SER A 287 -11.86 7.49 -2.31
N ALA A 288 -12.24 6.43 -1.59
CA ALA A 288 -11.79 5.09 -1.92
C ALA A 288 -12.42 4.76 -3.27
N ASP A 289 -11.60 4.73 -4.32
CA ASP A 289 -12.08 4.31 -5.64
C ASP A 289 -12.72 2.93 -5.49
N VAL A 290 -13.95 2.82 -5.96
CA VAL A 290 -14.71 1.57 -5.87
C VAL A 290 -13.99 0.53 -6.73
N PRO A 291 -13.55 -0.61 -6.15
CA PRO A 291 -12.86 -1.62 -6.93
C PRO A 291 -13.75 -2.08 -8.08
N GLN A 292 -13.24 -1.94 -9.29
CA GLN A 292 -13.90 -2.35 -10.51
C GLN A 292 -13.91 -3.87 -10.57
N ARG A 293 -15.08 -4.46 -10.84
CA ARG A 293 -15.27 -5.91 -10.91
C ARG A 293 -16.04 -6.24 -12.16
N GLY A 294 -15.71 -7.36 -12.78
CA GLY A 294 -16.37 -7.79 -13.99
C GLY A 294 -16.13 -9.24 -14.31
N VAL A 295 -16.78 -9.65 -15.40
CA VAL A 295 -16.72 -11.00 -15.95
C VAL A 295 -16.58 -10.86 -17.45
N SER A 296 -15.59 -11.54 -18.03
CA SER A 296 -15.38 -11.63 -19.47
C SER A 296 -15.13 -13.08 -19.84
N GLY A 297 -16.06 -13.70 -20.56
CA GLY A 297 -16.04 -15.13 -20.86
C GLY A 297 -15.80 -16.00 -19.62
N CYS A 298 -14.70 -16.74 -19.64
CA CYS A 298 -14.26 -17.62 -18.56
C CYS A 298 -13.65 -16.87 -17.35
N PHE A 299 -13.22 -15.62 -17.50
CA PHE A 299 -12.55 -14.89 -16.42
C PHE A 299 -13.51 -14.03 -15.60
N ALA A 300 -13.47 -14.19 -14.26
CA ALA A 300 -13.91 -13.16 -13.34
C ALA A 300 -12.70 -12.35 -12.90
N TYR A 301 -12.81 -11.02 -12.88
CA TYR A 301 -11.70 -10.13 -12.56
C TYR A 301 -12.10 -9.00 -11.63
N SER A 302 -11.10 -8.44 -10.97
CA SER A 302 -11.21 -7.23 -10.17
C SER A 302 -9.93 -6.41 -10.21
N TRP A 303 -10.05 -5.10 -10.18
CA TRP A 303 -8.92 -4.19 -10.04
C TRP A 303 -9.33 -2.94 -9.27
N SER A 304 -8.34 -2.26 -8.69
CA SER A 304 -8.49 -0.94 -8.13
C SER A 304 -7.37 -0.08 -8.70
N PRO A 305 -7.66 1.13 -9.19
CA PRO A 305 -6.59 2.06 -9.52
C PRO A 305 -5.81 2.34 -8.23
N GLY A 306 -4.52 2.07 -8.26
CA GLY A 306 -3.60 2.53 -7.22
C GLY A 306 -2.99 3.86 -7.66
N TRP A 307 -2.47 4.61 -6.70
CA TRP A 307 -1.82 5.89 -6.97
C TRP A 307 -0.58 5.79 -7.88
N TRP A 308 0.11 4.62 -7.90
CA TRP A 308 1.27 4.36 -8.78
C TRP A 308 1.12 3.15 -9.68
N THR A 309 0.35 2.16 -9.24
CA THR A 309 0.24 0.89 -9.94
C THR A 309 -1.20 0.42 -9.95
N THR A 310 -1.63 -0.12 -11.07
CA THR A 310 -2.91 -0.81 -11.17
C THR A 310 -2.63 -2.30 -11.21
N THR A 311 -3.22 -3.04 -10.27
CA THR A 311 -3.13 -4.51 -10.23
C THR A 311 -4.48 -5.11 -10.59
N VAL A 312 -4.48 -5.97 -11.61
CA VAL A 312 -5.64 -6.75 -12.02
C VAL A 312 -5.50 -8.15 -11.45
N TYR A 313 -6.51 -8.59 -10.71
CA TYR A 313 -6.66 -9.95 -10.23
C TYR A 313 -7.70 -10.67 -11.09
N TRP A 314 -7.46 -11.94 -11.40
CA TRP A 314 -8.42 -12.75 -12.17
C TRP A 314 -8.53 -14.18 -11.66
N HIS A 315 -9.63 -14.82 -12.03
CA HIS A 315 -9.91 -16.22 -11.82
C HIS A 315 -10.54 -16.82 -13.08
N ASN A 316 -9.88 -17.81 -13.69
CA ASN A 316 -10.47 -18.61 -14.76
C ASN A 316 -11.51 -19.56 -14.14
N ARG A 317 -12.79 -19.33 -14.40
CA ARG A 317 -13.91 -20.12 -13.88
C ARG A 317 -14.24 -21.35 -14.72
N CYS A 318 -13.63 -21.49 -15.89
CA CYS A 318 -13.79 -22.64 -16.75
C CYS A 318 -12.82 -23.75 -16.34
N SER A 319 -13.15 -25.01 -16.68
CA SER A 319 -12.29 -26.16 -16.45
C SER A 319 -11.17 -26.28 -17.51
N THR A 320 -11.32 -25.60 -18.64
CA THR A 320 -10.35 -25.57 -19.74
C THR A 320 -9.38 -24.39 -19.60
N ARG A 321 -8.22 -24.52 -20.26
CA ARG A 321 -7.24 -23.45 -20.36
C ARG A 321 -7.73 -22.35 -21.32
N HIS A 322 -7.65 -21.10 -20.89
CA HIS A 322 -8.09 -19.93 -21.64
C HIS A 322 -7.03 -18.84 -21.61
N ARG A 323 -7.05 -17.95 -22.60
CA ARG A 323 -6.16 -16.81 -22.70
C ARG A 323 -6.86 -15.56 -22.19
N ILE A 324 -6.27 -14.90 -21.20
CA ILE A 324 -6.71 -13.58 -20.73
C ILE A 324 -5.88 -12.50 -21.40
N GLU A 325 -6.55 -11.44 -21.86
CA GLU A 325 -5.93 -10.20 -22.34
C GLU A 325 -6.36 -9.04 -21.45
N ILE A 326 -5.38 -8.29 -20.94
CA ILE A 326 -5.59 -7.09 -20.11
C ILE A 326 -5.09 -5.89 -20.89
N VAL A 327 -6.00 -5.00 -21.24
CA VAL A 327 -5.71 -3.73 -21.92
C VAL A 327 -5.60 -2.64 -20.87
N TRP A 328 -4.40 -2.11 -20.72
CA TRP A 328 -4.08 -1.06 -19.74
C TRP A 328 -4.47 0.32 -20.25
N ASP A 329 -4.87 1.21 -19.33
CA ASP A 329 -5.12 2.61 -19.71
C ASP A 329 -3.83 3.32 -20.12
N GLY A 330 -3.84 3.93 -21.30
CA GLY A 330 -2.72 4.69 -21.84
C GLY A 330 -2.08 4.03 -23.06
N GLN A 331 -1.74 4.85 -24.07
CA GLN A 331 -1.21 4.39 -25.36
C GLN A 331 0.19 3.77 -25.29
N SER A 332 0.86 3.86 -24.14
CA SER A 332 2.26 3.46 -23.97
C SER A 332 2.44 2.03 -23.44
N TYR A 333 1.35 1.30 -23.18
CA TYR A 333 1.41 -0.03 -22.56
C TYR A 333 0.94 -1.11 -23.53
N ASP A 334 1.78 -2.11 -23.77
CA ASP A 334 1.37 -3.30 -24.49
C ASP A 334 0.33 -4.10 -23.66
N PRO A 335 -0.71 -4.67 -24.30
CA PRO A 335 -1.65 -5.54 -23.61
C PRO A 335 -0.93 -6.72 -22.94
N THR A 336 -1.34 -7.04 -21.72
CA THR A 336 -0.82 -8.23 -21.03
C THR A 336 -1.65 -9.45 -21.41
N VAL A 337 -1.03 -10.38 -22.13
CA VAL A 337 -1.65 -11.64 -22.56
C VAL A 337 -1.09 -12.80 -21.76
N ARG A 338 -1.95 -13.61 -21.12
CA ARG A 338 -1.55 -14.80 -20.34
C ARG A 338 -2.43 -15.99 -20.66
N LEU A 339 -1.82 -17.16 -20.78
CA LEU A 339 -2.54 -18.43 -20.89
C LEU A 339 -2.73 -19.03 -19.48
N VAL A 340 -3.99 -19.21 -19.06
CA VAL A 340 -4.36 -19.53 -17.68
C VAL A 340 -5.08 -20.88 -17.64
N ASN A 341 -4.56 -21.82 -16.85
CA ASN A 341 -5.19 -23.12 -16.65
C ASN A 341 -6.63 -22.99 -16.10
N GLY A 342 -7.44 -24.03 -16.31
CA GLY A 342 -8.79 -24.07 -15.74
C GLY A 342 -8.77 -23.96 -14.21
N ASN A 343 -9.72 -23.24 -13.63
CA ASN A 343 -9.81 -22.93 -12.20
C ASN A 343 -8.59 -22.20 -11.59
N ALA A 344 -7.64 -21.73 -12.41
CA ALA A 344 -6.46 -21.03 -11.91
C ALA A 344 -6.75 -19.54 -11.68
N LYS A 345 -6.06 -18.99 -10.68
CA LYS A 345 -6.07 -17.57 -10.33
C LYS A 345 -4.75 -16.94 -10.70
N GLY A 346 -4.74 -15.62 -10.89
CA GLY A 346 -3.52 -14.88 -11.16
C GLY A 346 -3.69 -13.38 -10.96
N ASN A 347 -2.58 -12.67 -11.13
CA ASN A 347 -2.56 -11.22 -11.18
C ASN A 347 -1.50 -10.70 -12.16
N ALA A 348 -1.68 -9.46 -12.57
CA ALA A 348 -0.72 -8.66 -13.31
C ALA A 348 -0.83 -7.23 -12.83
N TRP A 349 0.27 -6.51 -12.87
CA TRP A 349 0.31 -5.11 -12.50
C TRP A 349 1.12 -4.33 -13.52
N THR A 350 0.84 -3.03 -13.60
CA THR A 350 1.61 -2.07 -14.37
C THR A 350 1.55 -0.71 -13.66
N THR A 351 2.34 0.26 -14.13
CA THR A 351 2.30 1.66 -13.69
C THR A 351 1.23 2.50 -14.39
N SER A 352 0.34 1.88 -15.17
CA SER A 352 -0.80 2.59 -15.77
C SER A 352 -1.75 3.12 -14.69
N GLY A 353 -2.40 4.25 -15.00
CA GLY A 353 -3.42 4.84 -14.14
C GLY A 353 -4.74 4.04 -14.07
N GLY A 354 -4.86 2.94 -14.81
CA GLY A 354 -6.07 2.13 -14.86
C GLY A 354 -6.03 1.00 -15.90
N VAL A 355 -7.21 0.44 -16.17
CA VAL A 355 -7.44 -0.69 -17.09
C VAL A 355 -8.60 -0.33 -18.01
N SER A 356 -8.34 -0.30 -19.31
CA SER A 356 -9.36 -0.04 -20.33
C SER A 356 -10.27 -1.26 -20.54
N GLY A 357 -9.75 -2.48 -20.38
CA GLY A 357 -10.52 -3.70 -20.58
C GLY A 357 -9.83 -4.98 -20.14
N VAL A 358 -10.63 -6.01 -19.85
CA VAL A 358 -10.18 -7.38 -19.58
C VAL A 358 -11.01 -8.33 -20.44
N TYR A 359 -10.34 -9.11 -21.28
CA TYR A 359 -10.97 -9.95 -22.29
C TYR A 359 -10.56 -11.42 -22.14
N ASP A 360 -11.48 -12.32 -22.47
CA ASP A 360 -11.20 -13.74 -22.73
C ASP A 360 -10.97 -13.91 -24.23
N ASP A 361 -9.71 -14.12 -24.64
CA ASP A 361 -9.28 -14.36 -26.03
C ASP A 361 -9.46 -15.84 -26.44
N GLY A 362 -10.25 -16.60 -25.67
CA GLY A 362 -10.65 -17.95 -26.00
C GLY A 362 -9.64 -19.02 -25.56
N ARG A 363 -9.76 -20.21 -26.15
CA ARG A 363 -8.93 -21.38 -25.82
C ARG A 363 -7.58 -21.29 -26.54
N GLY A 364 -6.52 -21.74 -25.87
CA GLY A 364 -5.18 -21.81 -26.44
C GLY A 364 -4.38 -23.02 -25.97
#